data_AF-A0A9J7FAZ2-F1
#
_entry.id   AF-A0A9J7FAZ2-F1
#
_cell.length_a   1.000
_cell.length_b   1.000
_cell.length_c   1.000
_cell.angle_alpha   90.00
_cell.angle_beta   90.00
_cell.angle_gamma   90.00
#
_symmetry.space_group_name_H-M   'P 1'
#
loop_
_entity.id
_entity.type
_entity.pdbx_description
1 polymer ?
#
loop_
_entity_poly.entity_id
_entity_poly.type
_entity_poly.pdbx_seq_one_letter_code
_entity_poly.pdbx_strand_id
1 'polypeptide(L)'
;MCFVMSARVARAGWSWGLWGRRAASSLREPPPDAVDVAELLRDASSAQDEAPEALAPRPPSRCSVLLFPGQGSQMVGMGGGLLGFPRVRQLYEAAHRVLGYDLLELCLHGPQEDLDRTVHCQPAVFVASLAAVEKLHHLQPAVIENCVAAAGFSVGEFAALVFAGAMEFSEGPAVSPEEFC
;
A
#
# COMPACT_ATOMS: atom_id res chain seq x y z
N MET A 1 19.88 -3.45 -2.53
CA MET A 1 18.91 -3.63 -3.64
C MET A 1 17.74 -2.71 -3.36
N CYS A 2 17.44 -1.76 -4.25
CA CYS A 2 16.24 -0.96 -4.12
C CYS A 2 15.04 -1.77 -4.59
N PHE A 3 13.98 -1.82 -3.77
CA PHE A 3 12.70 -2.37 -4.17
C PHE A 3 12.09 -1.40 -5.21
N VAL A 4 12.14 -1.72 -6.50
CA VAL A 4 11.59 -0.85 -7.56
C VAL A 4 10.08 -1.02 -7.63
N MET A 5 9.37 -0.53 -6.60
CA MET A 5 7.94 -0.26 -6.71
C MET A 5 7.75 0.95 -7.62
N SER A 6 7.13 0.73 -8.78
CA SER A 6 6.74 1.82 -9.67
C SER A 6 5.58 2.59 -9.04
N ALA A 7 5.91 3.67 -8.33
CA ALA A 7 4.92 4.55 -7.71
C ALA A 7 4.15 5.31 -8.78
N ARG A 8 2.98 4.79 -9.16
CA ARG A 8 1.96 5.57 -9.85
C ARG A 8 1.09 6.25 -8.80
N VAL A 9 1.21 7.57 -8.68
CA VAL A 9 0.26 8.38 -7.89
C VAL A 9 -1.05 8.44 -8.67
N ALA A 10 -1.92 7.46 -8.41
CA ALA A 10 -3.29 7.49 -8.88
C ALA A 10 -4.16 8.20 -7.83
N ARG A 11 -4.98 9.17 -8.26
CA ARG A 11 -6.19 9.55 -7.50
C ARG A 11 -7.24 8.46 -7.70
N ALA A 12 -6.99 7.30 -7.07
CA ALA A 12 -7.91 6.17 -7.05
C ALA A 12 -8.32 5.90 -5.60
N GLY A 13 -9.46 6.45 -5.19
CA GLY A 13 -10.13 5.95 -3.99
C GLY A 13 -10.41 4.45 -4.18
N TRP A 14 -10.25 3.67 -3.11
CA TRP A 14 -10.46 2.22 -3.12
C TRP A 14 -11.91 1.87 -3.47
N SER A 15 -12.21 1.80 -4.76
CA SER A 15 -13.52 1.43 -5.27
C SER A 15 -13.64 -0.10 -5.27
N TRP A 16 -14.46 -0.62 -4.36
CA TRP A 16 -14.88 -2.01 -4.37
C TRP A 16 -15.87 -2.23 -5.53
N GLY A 17 -15.38 -2.25 -6.78
CA GLY A 17 -16.24 -2.48 -7.94
C GLY A 17 -15.58 -2.36 -9.33
N LEU A 18 -15.79 -3.41 -10.15
CA LEU A 18 -15.72 -3.49 -11.62
C LEU A 18 -14.37 -3.34 -12.37
N TRP A 19 -14.14 -4.32 -13.25
CA TRP A 19 -13.04 -4.42 -14.21
C TRP A 19 -13.14 -3.43 -15.40
N GLY A 20 -12.00 -2.97 -15.91
CA GLY A 20 -11.89 -2.29 -17.21
C GLY A 20 -10.44 -2.23 -17.74
N ARG A 21 -10.19 -2.74 -18.96
CA ARG A 21 -8.84 -2.81 -19.59
C ARG A 21 -8.47 -1.53 -20.37
N ARG A 22 -7.21 -1.07 -20.30
CA ARG A 22 -6.21 -1.20 -21.42
C ARG A 22 -4.89 -0.42 -21.27
N ALA A 23 -3.80 -1.10 -21.66
CA ALA A 23 -2.66 -0.72 -22.53
C ALA A 23 -1.94 0.65 -22.47
N ALA A 24 -0.68 0.67 -22.92
CA ALA A 24 0.30 1.73 -22.68
C ALA A 24 0.54 2.74 -23.83
N SER A 25 1.05 3.90 -23.41
CA SER A 25 1.81 4.96 -24.10
C SER A 25 2.21 4.80 -25.58
N SER A 26 1.87 5.83 -26.37
CA SER A 26 2.80 6.49 -27.30
C SER A 26 2.40 7.96 -27.44
N LEU A 27 3.29 8.91 -27.09
CA LEU A 27 2.95 10.34 -27.12
C LEU A 27 2.84 10.88 -28.56
N ARG A 28 1.75 11.59 -28.85
CA ARG A 28 1.53 12.40 -30.06
C ARG A 28 1.71 13.87 -29.71
N GLU A 29 2.01 14.68 -30.72
CA GLU A 29 1.96 16.14 -30.61
C GLU A 29 0.56 16.62 -30.19
N PRO A 30 0.45 17.71 -29.42
CA PRO A 30 -0.83 18.20 -28.92
C PRO A 30 -1.75 18.68 -30.07
N PRO A 31 -3.06 18.39 -30.02
CA PRO A 31 -4.00 18.82 -31.04
C PRO A 31 -4.27 20.35 -30.97
N PRO A 32 -4.86 20.98 -32.01
CA PRO A 32 -5.02 22.44 -32.07
C PRO A 32 -5.99 23.04 -31.02
N ASP A 33 -6.71 22.18 -30.31
CA ASP A 33 -7.58 22.43 -29.16
C ASP A 33 -6.89 22.19 -27.80
N ALA A 34 -5.56 22.06 -27.78
CA ALA A 34 -4.78 21.90 -26.55
C ALA A 34 -4.86 23.15 -25.66
N VAL A 35 -5.45 22.96 -24.48
CA VAL A 35 -5.53 23.96 -23.41
C VAL A 35 -4.11 24.32 -22.94
N ASP A 36 -3.83 25.62 -22.78
CA ASP A 36 -2.54 26.08 -22.28
C ASP A 36 -2.29 25.55 -20.87
N VAL A 37 -1.14 24.90 -20.67
CA VAL A 37 -0.71 24.42 -19.34
C VAL A 37 -0.62 25.56 -18.33
N ALA A 38 -0.29 26.78 -18.76
CA ALA A 38 -0.28 27.95 -17.88
C ALA A 38 -1.69 28.49 -17.58
N GLU A 39 -2.72 28.15 -18.36
CA GLU A 39 -4.13 28.42 -18.06
C GLU A 39 -4.68 27.34 -17.10
N LEU A 40 -4.39 26.07 -17.37
CA LEU A 40 -4.78 24.94 -16.52
C LEU A 40 -4.12 25.00 -15.13
N LEU A 41 -2.90 25.54 -15.03
CA LEU A 41 -2.23 25.84 -13.76
C LEU A 41 -2.82 27.08 -13.05
N ARG A 42 -3.37 28.06 -13.77
CA ARG A 42 -4.08 29.21 -13.19
C ARG A 42 -5.42 28.76 -12.60
N ASP A 43 -6.18 27.92 -13.30
CA ASP A 43 -7.42 27.32 -12.79
C ASP A 43 -7.15 26.39 -11.60
N ALA A 44 -6.06 25.63 -11.62
CA ALA A 44 -5.62 24.85 -10.46
C ALA A 44 -5.21 25.72 -9.26
N SER A 45 -4.77 26.97 -9.48
CA SER A 45 -4.41 27.91 -8.40
C SER A 45 -5.59 28.76 -7.90
N SER A 46 -6.64 28.95 -8.72
CA SER A 46 -7.84 29.69 -8.34
C SER A 46 -8.91 28.79 -7.68
N ALA A 47 -8.83 27.48 -7.87
CA ALA A 47 -9.76 26.50 -7.30
C ALA A 47 -9.61 26.26 -5.78
N GLN A 48 -8.92 27.13 -5.03
CA GLN A 48 -8.71 27.00 -3.58
C GLN A 48 -8.80 28.33 -2.79
N ASP A 49 -9.92 29.03 -2.90
CA ASP A 49 -10.39 29.96 -1.85
C ASP A 49 -11.74 29.53 -1.21
N GLU A 50 -12.33 28.43 -1.69
CA GLU A 50 -13.36 27.69 -0.95
C GLU A 50 -12.65 26.69 -0.03
N ALA A 51 -12.30 27.14 1.18
CA ALA A 51 -11.75 26.26 2.20
C ALA A 51 -12.76 25.10 2.47
N PRO A 52 -12.34 23.83 2.43
CA PRO A 52 -13.24 22.72 2.72
C PRO A 52 -13.83 22.93 4.12
N GLU A 53 -15.16 22.98 4.21
CA GLU A 53 -15.91 23.30 5.43
C GLU A 53 -15.28 22.55 6.61
N ALA A 54 -14.67 23.31 7.53
CA ALA A 54 -13.71 22.78 8.48
C ALA A 54 -14.40 21.76 9.39
N LEU A 55 -14.22 20.48 9.05
CA LEU A 55 -14.93 19.37 9.70
C LEU A 55 -14.69 19.47 11.20
N ALA A 56 -15.75 19.77 11.95
CA ALA A 56 -15.64 20.12 13.37
C ALA A 56 -14.78 19.07 14.10
N PRO A 57 -13.78 19.49 14.90
CA PRO A 57 -12.72 18.61 15.38
C PRO A 57 -13.32 17.40 16.09
N ARG A 58 -13.16 16.22 15.47
CA ARG A 58 -13.72 14.98 15.99
C ARG A 58 -13.12 14.72 17.38
N PRO A 59 -13.96 14.38 18.39
CA PRO A 59 -13.45 14.14 19.73
C PRO A 59 -12.47 12.94 19.71
N PRO A 60 -11.36 12.96 20.48
CA PRO A 60 -10.33 11.91 20.40
C PRO A 60 -10.86 10.49 20.62
N SER A 61 -11.94 10.33 21.39
CA SER A 61 -12.65 9.06 21.62
C SER A 61 -13.35 8.48 20.39
N ARG A 62 -13.37 9.20 19.26
CA ARG A 62 -13.93 8.81 17.97
C ARG A 62 -12.92 8.92 16.82
N CYS A 63 -11.63 8.96 17.14
CA CYS A 63 -10.55 8.99 16.16
C CYS A 63 -9.61 7.81 16.38
N SER A 64 -9.04 7.27 15.31
CA SER A 64 -7.93 6.32 15.39
C SER A 64 -6.70 6.85 14.65
N VAL A 65 -5.53 6.34 15.06
CA VAL A 65 -4.26 6.55 14.36
C VAL A 65 -3.65 5.17 14.16
N LEU A 66 -3.32 4.83 12.91
CA LEU A 66 -2.70 3.54 12.59
C LEU A 66 -1.18 3.70 12.51
N LEU A 67 -0.46 2.88 13.26
CA LEU A 67 1.00 2.86 13.29
C LEU A 67 1.53 1.57 12.66
N PHE A 68 2.40 1.71 11.68
CA PHE A 68 2.94 0.62 10.88
C PHE A 68 4.40 0.34 11.29
N PRO A 69 4.71 -0.88 11.78
CA PRO A 69 6.04 -1.22 12.26
C PRO A 69 7.08 -1.27 11.13
N GLY A 70 8.35 -1.12 11.51
CA GLY A 70 9.50 -1.30 10.61
C GLY A 70 10.28 -2.59 10.86
N GLN A 71 11.41 -2.70 10.17
CA GLN A 71 12.41 -3.75 10.40
C GLN A 71 12.80 -3.85 11.88
N GLY A 72 12.97 -5.07 12.38
CA GLY A 72 13.14 -5.40 13.80
C GLY A 72 11.86 -5.87 14.49
N SER A 73 10.72 -5.82 13.79
CA SER A 73 9.42 -6.29 14.32
C SER A 73 9.01 -7.67 13.78
N GLN A 74 9.83 -8.29 12.92
CA GLN A 74 9.60 -9.63 12.38
C GLN A 74 9.86 -10.72 13.43
N MET A 75 9.06 -11.79 13.40
CA MET A 75 9.24 -12.97 14.27
C MET A 75 8.66 -14.21 13.60
N VAL A 76 9.29 -15.36 13.79
CA VAL A 76 8.73 -16.64 13.31
C VAL A 76 7.37 -16.89 13.96
N GLY A 77 6.41 -17.34 13.15
CA GLY A 77 4.99 -17.47 13.49
C GLY A 77 4.14 -16.24 13.13
N MET A 78 4.74 -15.14 12.64
CA MET A 78 3.98 -13.97 12.17
C MET A 78 3.09 -14.33 10.97
N GLY A 79 1.95 -13.64 10.85
CA GLY A 79 0.96 -13.92 9.81
C GLY A 79 0.03 -15.11 10.08
N GLY A 80 0.45 -16.13 10.85
CA GLY A 80 -0.34 -17.34 11.10
C GLY A 80 -1.73 -17.08 11.69
N GLY A 81 -1.81 -16.23 12.71
CA GLY A 81 -3.07 -15.77 13.32
C GLY A 81 -3.90 -14.81 12.46
N LEU A 82 -3.49 -14.55 11.21
CA LEU A 82 -4.18 -13.69 10.24
C LEU A 82 -4.79 -14.50 9.08
N LEU A 83 -4.35 -15.74 8.83
CA LEU A 83 -4.73 -16.55 7.65
C LEU A 83 -6.22 -16.94 7.55
N GLY A 84 -6.99 -16.76 8.63
CA GLY A 84 -8.44 -16.96 8.66
C GLY A 84 -9.26 -15.73 8.26
N PHE A 85 -8.65 -14.56 8.10
CA PHE A 85 -9.34 -13.33 7.73
C PHE A 85 -9.42 -13.16 6.19
N PRO A 86 -10.43 -12.45 5.66
CA PRO A 86 -10.56 -12.17 4.23
C PRO A 86 -9.31 -11.50 3.64
N ARG A 87 -9.08 -11.69 2.33
CA ARG A 87 -7.91 -11.19 1.55
C ARG A 87 -6.51 -11.61 2.03
N VAL A 88 -6.28 -11.97 3.29
CA VAL A 88 -4.93 -12.21 3.84
C VAL A 88 -4.14 -13.25 3.02
N ARG A 89 -4.78 -14.36 2.62
CA ARG A 89 -4.14 -15.36 1.74
C ARG A 89 -3.75 -14.78 0.38
N GLN A 90 -4.61 -13.96 -0.22
CA GLN A 90 -4.37 -13.30 -1.50
C GLN A 90 -3.20 -12.30 -1.43
N LEU A 91 -3.02 -11.61 -0.30
CA LEU A 91 -1.86 -10.74 -0.06
C LEU A 91 -0.55 -11.54 -0.04
N TYR A 92 -0.50 -12.67 0.67
CA TYR A 92 0.68 -13.54 0.69
C TYR A 92 0.93 -14.25 -0.64
N GLU A 93 -0.12 -14.67 -1.36
CA GLU A 93 -0.02 -15.24 -2.70
C GLU A 93 0.50 -14.23 -3.74
N ALA A 94 0.06 -12.96 -3.67
CA ALA A 94 0.59 -11.89 -4.51
C ALA A 94 2.05 -11.56 -4.14
N ALA A 95 2.38 -11.53 -2.85
CA ALA A 95 3.77 -11.37 -2.40
C ALA A 95 4.66 -12.51 -2.92
N HIS A 96 4.19 -13.77 -2.88
CA HIS A 96 4.88 -14.92 -3.46
C HIS A 96 5.16 -14.74 -4.96
N ARG A 97 4.17 -14.29 -5.73
CA ARG A 97 4.33 -14.00 -7.18
C ARG A 97 5.37 -12.91 -7.47
N VAL A 98 5.43 -11.87 -6.63
CA VAL A 98 6.36 -10.73 -6.82
C VAL A 98 7.78 -11.06 -6.33
N LEU A 99 7.91 -11.83 -5.25
CA LEU A 99 9.19 -12.13 -4.60
C LEU A 99 9.89 -13.38 -5.16
N GLY A 100 9.15 -14.29 -5.80
CA GLY A 100 9.69 -15.54 -6.34
C GLY A 100 9.99 -16.63 -5.28
N TYR A 101 9.64 -16.39 -4.01
CA TYR A 101 9.78 -17.34 -2.91
C TYR A 101 8.56 -17.29 -1.98
N ASP A 102 8.32 -18.33 -1.18
CA ASP A 102 7.20 -18.37 -0.25
C ASP A 102 7.50 -17.54 1.01
N LEU A 103 7.06 -16.28 1.00
CA LEU A 103 7.17 -15.38 2.13
C LEU A 103 6.32 -15.85 3.32
N LEU A 104 5.19 -16.52 3.09
CA LEU A 104 4.33 -16.99 4.17
C LEU A 104 5.01 -18.12 4.92
N GLU A 105 5.55 -19.11 4.21
CA GLU A 105 6.28 -20.22 4.80
C GLU A 105 7.45 -19.72 5.67
N LEU A 106 8.25 -18.77 5.16
CA LEU A 106 9.33 -18.13 5.91
C LEU A 106 8.81 -17.37 7.15
N CYS A 107 7.68 -16.67 7.05
CA CYS A 107 7.06 -15.99 8.20
C CYS A 107 6.55 -16.97 9.26
N LEU A 108 6.01 -18.13 8.86
CA LEU A 108 5.41 -19.11 9.77
C LEU A 108 6.45 -19.99 10.46
N HIS A 109 7.43 -20.49 9.71
CA HIS A 109 8.33 -21.57 10.15
C HIS A 109 9.81 -21.16 10.19
N GLY A 110 10.19 -20.01 9.59
CA GLY A 110 11.55 -19.50 9.64
C GLY A 110 12.52 -20.22 8.68
N PRO A 111 13.82 -20.33 9.02
CA PRO A 111 14.42 -19.98 10.32
C PRO A 111 14.41 -18.47 10.60
N GLN A 112 14.47 -18.10 11.89
CA GLN A 112 14.48 -16.69 12.32
C GLN A 112 15.67 -15.93 11.72
N GLU A 113 16.83 -16.59 11.61
CA GLU A 113 18.05 -16.03 11.02
C GLU A 113 17.88 -15.60 9.56
N ASP A 114 17.12 -16.36 8.76
CA ASP A 114 16.77 -15.95 7.39
C ASP A 114 15.70 -14.87 7.39
N LEU A 115 14.66 -15.00 8.23
CA LEU A 115 13.62 -13.99 8.36
C LEU A 115 14.18 -12.61 8.78
N ASP A 116 15.24 -12.57 9.59
CA ASP A 116 15.91 -11.35 10.05
C ASP A 116 16.76 -10.66 8.96
N ARG A 117 17.10 -11.35 7.87
CA ARG A 117 17.84 -10.75 6.75
C ARG A 117 17.01 -9.62 6.15
N THR A 118 17.64 -8.47 5.90
CA THR A 118 16.99 -7.25 5.36
C THR A 118 16.10 -7.51 4.13
N VAL A 119 16.51 -8.44 3.26
CA VAL A 119 15.77 -8.84 2.04
C VAL A 119 14.45 -9.59 2.33
N HIS A 120 14.31 -10.18 3.51
CA HIS A 120 13.16 -10.97 3.94
C HIS A 120 12.32 -10.26 5.02
N CYS A 121 12.95 -9.62 6.02
CA CYS A 121 12.20 -8.92 7.08
C CYS A 121 11.39 -7.74 6.55
N GLN A 122 11.90 -7.01 5.54
CA GLN A 122 11.19 -5.87 4.96
C GLN A 122 9.87 -6.28 4.28
N PRO A 123 9.84 -7.22 3.30
CA PRO A 123 8.58 -7.70 2.75
C PRO A 123 7.72 -8.43 3.79
N ALA A 124 8.29 -9.17 4.74
CA ALA A 124 7.54 -9.84 5.81
C ALA A 124 6.74 -8.84 6.66
N VAL A 125 7.40 -7.80 7.18
CA VAL A 125 6.77 -6.74 7.98
C VAL A 125 5.72 -5.98 7.16
N PHE A 126 6.01 -5.66 5.91
CA PHE A 126 5.08 -4.97 5.01
C PHE A 126 3.79 -5.78 4.78
N VAL A 127 3.91 -7.03 4.32
CA VAL A 127 2.75 -7.90 4.02
C VAL A 127 1.97 -8.25 5.28
N ALA A 128 2.64 -8.57 6.39
CA ALA A 128 1.97 -8.84 7.66
C ALA A 128 1.22 -7.61 8.21
N SER A 129 1.73 -6.40 7.97
CA SER A 129 1.03 -5.17 8.37
C SER A 129 -0.24 -4.94 7.55
N LEU A 130 -0.22 -5.18 6.24
CA LEU A 130 -1.43 -5.13 5.41
C LEU A 130 -2.43 -6.24 5.79
N ALA A 131 -1.96 -7.44 6.10
CA ALA A 131 -2.79 -8.52 6.63
C ALA A 131 -3.41 -8.18 8.01
N ALA A 132 -2.71 -7.42 8.84
CA ALA A 132 -3.23 -6.92 10.11
C ALA A 132 -4.32 -5.85 9.90
N VAL A 133 -4.20 -5.01 8.86
CA VAL A 133 -5.27 -4.08 8.44
C VAL A 133 -6.52 -4.83 7.99
N GLU A 134 -6.39 -5.90 7.18
CA GLU A 134 -7.54 -6.72 6.76
C GLU A 134 -8.27 -7.36 7.95
N LYS A 135 -7.51 -7.88 8.94
CA LYS A 135 -8.07 -8.35 10.21
C LYS A 135 -8.76 -7.23 11.00
N LEU A 136 -8.15 -6.05 11.10
CA LEU A 136 -8.71 -4.91 11.83
C LEU A 136 -10.00 -4.41 11.17
N HIS A 137 -10.03 -4.30 9.85
CA HIS A 137 -11.21 -3.97 9.06
C HIS A 137 -12.33 -4.99 9.26
N HIS A 138 -12.02 -6.29 9.29
CA HIS A 138 -13.02 -7.33 9.53
C HIS A 138 -13.60 -7.33 10.95
N LEU A 139 -12.78 -7.08 11.98
CA LEU A 139 -13.20 -7.13 13.38
C LEU A 139 -13.79 -5.81 13.89
N GLN A 140 -13.26 -4.67 13.42
CA GLN A 140 -13.57 -3.33 13.91
C GLN A 140 -13.51 -2.31 12.75
N PRO A 141 -14.43 -2.39 11.75
CA PRO A 141 -14.42 -1.50 10.59
C PRO A 141 -14.46 -0.02 10.97
N ALA A 142 -15.18 0.31 12.05
CA ALA A 142 -15.23 1.66 12.61
C ALA A 142 -13.84 2.22 13.03
N VAL A 143 -12.84 1.39 13.34
CA VAL A 143 -11.47 1.86 13.61
C VAL A 143 -10.80 2.33 12.31
N ILE A 144 -11.09 1.69 11.18
CA ILE A 144 -10.59 2.10 9.86
C ILE A 144 -11.32 3.36 9.38
N GLU A 145 -12.65 3.37 9.44
CA GLU A 145 -13.49 4.50 9.00
C GLU A 145 -13.22 5.80 9.77
N ASN A 146 -12.86 5.68 11.06
CA ASN A 146 -12.53 6.82 11.91
C ASN A 146 -11.01 7.13 11.98
N CYS A 147 -10.20 6.53 11.10
CA CYS A 147 -8.78 6.84 11.02
C CYS A 147 -8.56 8.28 10.54
N VAL A 148 -7.80 9.05 11.31
CA VAL A 148 -7.45 10.45 10.99
C VAL A 148 -5.98 10.64 10.64
N ALA A 149 -5.12 9.66 10.95
CA ALA A 149 -3.72 9.67 10.55
C ALA A 149 -3.16 8.24 10.46
N ALA A 150 -2.24 8.02 9.53
CA ALA A 150 -1.43 6.82 9.43
C ALA A 150 0.05 7.23 9.41
N ALA A 151 0.90 6.49 10.12
CA ALA A 151 2.34 6.72 10.12
C ALA A 151 3.08 5.38 10.18
N GLY A 152 4.21 5.28 9.49
CA GLY A 152 5.01 4.06 9.44
C GLY A 152 6.48 4.33 9.72
N PHE A 153 7.16 3.37 10.36
CA PHE A 153 8.58 3.49 10.66
C PHE A 153 9.43 2.79 9.58
N SER A 154 10.26 3.56 8.87
CA SER A 154 11.10 3.04 7.77
C SER A 154 10.24 2.27 6.74
N VAL A 155 10.47 0.97 6.51
CA VAL A 155 9.66 0.14 5.60
C VAL A 155 8.14 0.16 5.94
N GLY A 156 7.77 0.43 7.20
CA GLY A 156 6.37 0.60 7.59
C GLY A 156 5.67 1.77 6.89
N GLU A 157 6.42 2.78 6.42
CA GLU A 157 5.87 3.92 5.67
C GLU A 157 5.16 3.47 4.39
N PHE A 158 5.70 2.46 3.68
CA PHE A 158 5.03 1.89 2.51
C PHE A 158 3.70 1.23 2.86
N ALA A 159 3.60 0.55 4.01
CA ALA A 159 2.33 -0.02 4.46
C ALA A 159 1.32 1.07 4.85
N ALA A 160 1.78 2.17 5.45
CA ALA A 160 0.96 3.34 5.74
C ALA A 160 0.45 4.04 4.47
N LEU A 161 1.30 4.20 3.45
CA LEU A 161 0.95 4.78 2.15
C LEU A 161 -0.03 3.92 1.35
N VAL A 162 0.14 2.59 1.39
CA VAL A 162 -0.83 1.65 0.79
C VAL A 162 -2.16 1.69 1.52
N PHE A 163 -2.15 1.68 2.85
CA PHE A 163 -3.36 1.83 3.67
C PHE A 163 -4.10 3.15 3.39
N ALA A 164 -3.37 4.25 3.24
CA ALA A 164 -3.94 5.57 2.92
C ALA A 164 -4.40 5.69 1.44
N GLY A 165 -4.21 4.66 0.62
CA GLY A 165 -4.55 4.68 -0.81
C GLY A 165 -3.64 5.57 -1.67
N ALA A 166 -2.51 6.02 -1.14
CA ALA A 166 -1.51 6.78 -1.89
C ALA A 166 -0.64 5.87 -2.79
N MET A 167 -0.60 4.57 -2.50
CA MET A 167 0.05 3.53 -3.30
C MET A 167 -0.88 2.33 -3.45
N GLU A 168 -0.81 1.66 -4.61
CA GLU A 168 -1.48 0.38 -4.82
C GLU A 168 -0.55 -0.78 -4.46
N PHE A 169 -1.06 -1.76 -3.69
CA PHE A 169 -0.44 -3.08 -3.60
C PHE A 169 -0.69 -3.83 -4.92
N SER A 170 0.15 -3.54 -5.91
CA SER A 170 0.10 -4.11 -7.24
C SER A 170 0.98 -5.34 -7.36
N GLU A 171 0.53 -6.29 -8.19
CA GLU A 171 1.40 -7.35 -8.66
C GLU A 171 2.44 -6.72 -9.60
N GLY A 172 3.71 -6.72 -9.18
CA GLY A 172 4.81 -6.40 -10.08
C GLY A 172 4.81 -7.39 -11.25
N PRO A 173 5.29 -6.99 -12.45
CA PRO A 173 5.55 -7.94 -13.52
C PRO A 173 6.48 -9.03 -12.99
N ALA A 174 6.23 -10.29 -13.33
CA ALA A 174 7.05 -11.41 -12.88
C ALA A 174 8.50 -11.20 -13.32
N VAL A 175 9.36 -10.85 -12.37
CA VAL A 175 10.77 -10.56 -12.63
C VAL A 175 11.47 -11.90 -12.84
N SER A 176 12.06 -12.11 -14.02
CA SER A 176 12.87 -13.31 -14.27
C SER A 176 14.09 -13.31 -13.32
N PRO A 177 14.52 -14.47 -12.79
CA PRO A 177 15.71 -14.56 -11.91
C PRO A 177 17.01 -14.02 -12.53
N GLU A 178 17.01 -13.80 -13.84
CA GLU A 178 18.14 -13.44 -14.68
C GLU A 178 18.46 -11.93 -14.65
N GLU A 179 17.54 -11.07 -14.18
CA GLU A 179 17.77 -9.60 -14.07
C GLU A 179 18.45 -9.17 -12.76
N PHE A 180 18.87 -10.11 -11.91
CA PHE A 180 19.48 -9.86 -10.60
C PHE A 180 20.97 -10.26 -10.49
N CYS A 181 21.64 -10.50 -11.62
CA CYS A 181 23.07 -10.86 -11.67
C CYS A 181 24.00 -9.67 -11.96
#